data_AF-A0A1Z8N397-F1
#
_entry.id   AF-A0A1Z8N397-F1
#
_cell.length_a   1.000
_cell.length_b   1.000
_cell.length_c   1.000
_cell.angle_alpha   90.00
_cell.angle_beta   90.00
_cell.angle_gamma   90.00
#
_symmetry.space_group_name_H-M   'P 1'
#
loop_
_entity.id
_entity.type
_entity.pdbx_description
1 polymer ?
#
loop_
_entity_poly.entity_id
_entity_poly.type
_entity_poly.pdbx_seq_one_letter_code
_entity_poly.pdbx_strand_id
1 'polypeptide(L)'
;METNINTGLLKENLKILQNSRSWSDGLVDKLEEFISNSDDYDLFRVNPLRFSIENDISESDGIDLFLWASKVNLFEMNWELLCPACGDHIQSFRHLNTMQDKIFCSLCQCEQTAALDDWIQVTFTINSKIRHIRFHQPENLSINEFIFQYHFTRDAKAYEGGP
;
A
#
# COMPACT_ATOMS: atom_id res chain seq x y z
N MET A 1 4.21 9.95 -18.90
CA MET A 1 4.24 10.88 -17.76
C MET A 1 5.66 10.87 -17.24
N GLU A 2 6.30 12.02 -17.10
CA GLU A 2 7.66 12.08 -16.55
C GLU A 2 7.63 11.65 -15.08
N THR A 3 8.32 10.57 -14.77
CA THR A 3 8.42 10.02 -13.42
C THR A 3 9.32 10.92 -12.58
N ASN A 4 8.75 11.73 -11.69
CA ASN A 4 9.51 12.60 -10.80
C ASN A 4 10.07 11.78 -9.62
N ILE A 5 11.18 11.07 -9.88
CA ILE A 5 11.89 10.25 -8.90
C ILE A 5 13.12 11.00 -8.38
N ASN A 6 13.23 11.13 -7.07
CA ASN A 6 14.44 11.57 -6.41
C ASN A 6 15.46 10.42 -6.38
N THR A 7 16.19 10.26 -7.48
CA THR A 7 17.16 9.16 -7.66
C THR A 7 18.29 9.17 -6.63
N GLY A 8 18.67 10.35 -6.11
CA GLY A 8 19.67 10.45 -5.05
C GLY A 8 19.18 9.84 -3.73
N LEU A 9 18.00 10.26 -3.28
CA LEU A 9 17.40 9.75 -2.03
C LEU A 9 16.99 8.28 -2.16
N LEU A 10 16.51 7.86 -3.34
CA LEU A 10 16.20 6.45 -3.63
C LEU A 10 17.44 5.58 -3.44
N LYS A 11 18.57 5.92 -4.08
CA LYS A 11 19.83 5.17 -3.97
C LYS A 11 20.39 5.15 -2.56
N GLU A 12 20.29 6.26 -1.83
CA GLU A 12 20.69 6.35 -0.43
C GLU A 12 19.90 5.36 0.43
N ASN A 13 18.57 5.39 0.34
CA ASN A 13 17.70 4.55 1.16
C ASN A 13 17.81 3.06 0.76
N LEU A 14 17.93 2.75 -0.53
CA LEU A 14 18.21 1.38 -1.01
C LEU A 14 19.55 0.86 -0.50
N LYS A 15 20.58 1.71 -0.41
CA LYS A 15 21.87 1.31 0.19
C LYS A 15 21.73 1.02 1.68
N ILE A 16 20.93 1.79 2.41
CA ILE A 16 20.65 1.50 3.83
C ILE A 16 19.88 0.17 3.94
N LEU A 17 18.89 -0.04 3.09
CA LEU A 17 18.11 -1.29 3.03
C LEU A 17 19.02 -2.49 2.76
N GLN A 18 19.88 -2.43 1.73
CA GLN A 18 20.79 -3.51 1.36
C GLN A 18 21.73 -3.91 2.51
N ASN A 19 22.12 -2.96 3.35
CA ASN A 19 23.04 -3.19 4.48
C ASN A 19 22.32 -3.55 5.80
N SER A 20 20.98 -3.56 5.83
CA SER A 20 20.23 -3.78 7.08
C SER A 20 20.19 -5.24 7.52
N ARG A 21 20.26 -6.17 6.56
CA ARG A 21 20.32 -7.63 6.74
C ARG A 21 20.80 -8.28 5.45
N SER A 22 20.99 -9.59 5.50
CA SER A 22 21.13 -10.40 4.29
C SER A 22 19.77 -10.51 3.57
N TRP A 23 19.78 -10.20 2.29
CA TRP A 23 18.65 -10.35 1.36
C TRP A 23 18.96 -11.45 0.35
N SER A 24 17.92 -12.08 -0.18
CA SER A 24 18.05 -12.96 -1.35
C SER A 24 18.62 -12.17 -2.53
N ASP A 25 19.45 -12.83 -3.35
CA ASP A 25 20.13 -12.19 -4.48
C ASP A 25 19.12 -11.49 -5.42
N GLY A 26 19.38 -10.23 -5.74
CA GLY A 26 18.54 -9.43 -6.63
C GLY A 26 17.20 -8.93 -6.03
N LEU A 27 16.90 -9.22 -4.76
CA LEU A 27 15.63 -8.81 -4.13
C LEU A 27 15.50 -7.28 -4.01
N VAL A 28 16.58 -6.60 -3.64
CA VAL A 28 16.60 -5.13 -3.55
C VAL A 28 16.57 -4.49 -4.94
N ASP A 29 17.20 -5.13 -5.93
CA ASP A 29 17.16 -4.68 -7.33
C ASP A 29 15.73 -4.76 -7.89
N LYS A 30 14.99 -5.84 -7.59
CA LYS A 30 13.55 -5.96 -7.92
C LYS A 30 12.73 -4.82 -7.31
N LEU A 31 13.03 -4.42 -6.06
CA LEU A 31 12.36 -3.28 -5.42
C LEU A 31 12.69 -1.96 -6.12
N GLU A 32 13.96 -1.73 -6.49
CA GLU A 32 14.37 -0.54 -7.24
C GLU A 32 13.65 -0.46 -8.59
N GLU A 33 13.58 -1.59 -9.31
CA GLU A 33 12.89 -1.70 -10.59
C GLU A 33 11.40 -1.39 -10.44
N PHE A 34 10.75 -1.96 -9.43
CA PHE A 34 9.34 -1.69 -9.10
C PHE A 34 9.10 -0.20 -8.82
N ILE A 35 9.90 0.44 -7.96
CA ILE A 35 9.77 1.87 -7.66
C ILE A 35 9.98 2.73 -8.91
N SER A 36 10.90 2.32 -9.78
CA SER A 36 11.31 3.11 -10.94
C SER A 36 10.34 3.02 -12.12
N ASN A 37 9.78 1.83 -12.35
CA ASN A 37 9.10 1.49 -13.60
C ASN A 37 7.58 1.32 -13.45
N SER A 38 7.08 1.02 -12.24
CA SER A 38 5.65 0.80 -12.02
C SER A 38 4.83 2.08 -12.14
N ASP A 39 3.52 1.93 -12.37
CA ASP A 39 2.61 3.06 -12.42
C ASP A 39 2.30 3.61 -11.00
N ASP A 40 1.62 4.77 -10.94
CA ASP A 40 1.29 5.39 -9.66
C ASP A 40 0.36 4.53 -8.79
N TYR A 41 -0.51 3.72 -9.39
CA TYR A 41 -1.48 2.88 -8.68
C TYR A 41 -0.83 1.58 -8.18
N ASP A 42 0.17 1.07 -8.88
CA ASP A 42 1.03 -0.01 -8.40
C ASP A 42 1.83 0.39 -7.15
N LEU A 43 2.18 1.68 -7.02
CA LEU A 43 2.92 2.23 -5.87
C LEU A 43 2.02 2.79 -4.76
N PHE A 44 0.70 2.72 -4.94
CA PHE A 44 -0.30 3.14 -3.97
C PHE A 44 -0.91 1.92 -3.29
N ARG A 45 -0.89 1.90 -1.95
CA ARG A 45 -1.44 0.80 -1.13
C ARG A 45 -0.97 -0.59 -1.59
N VAL A 46 0.33 -0.72 -1.80
CA VAL A 46 0.96 -1.97 -2.20
C VAL A 46 0.70 -3.06 -1.17
N ASN A 47 0.30 -4.22 -1.65
CA ASN A 47 0.20 -5.45 -0.88
C ASN A 47 1.49 -6.28 -1.08
N PRO A 48 2.25 -6.54 0.00
CA PRO A 48 3.51 -7.28 -0.10
C PRO A 48 3.31 -8.71 -0.60
N LEU A 49 2.16 -9.33 -0.34
CA LEU A 49 1.86 -10.69 -0.81
C LEU A 49 1.67 -10.72 -2.33
N ARG A 50 0.96 -9.73 -2.87
CA ARG A 50 0.81 -9.59 -4.31
C ARG A 50 2.15 -9.34 -4.99
N PHE A 51 2.93 -8.40 -4.46
CA PHE A 51 4.28 -8.15 -4.95
C PHE A 51 5.12 -9.44 -4.94
N SER A 52 4.97 -10.27 -3.90
CA SER A 52 5.69 -11.53 -3.77
C SER A 52 5.35 -12.52 -4.89
N ILE A 53 4.06 -12.70 -5.16
CA ILE A 53 3.55 -13.57 -6.22
C ILE A 53 4.01 -13.07 -7.60
N GLU A 54 3.89 -11.78 -7.87
CA GLU A 54 4.25 -11.19 -9.17
C GLU A 54 5.76 -11.22 -9.43
N ASN A 55 6.59 -11.28 -8.39
CA ASN A 55 8.04 -11.26 -8.49
C ASN A 55 8.72 -12.62 -8.20
N ASP A 56 7.95 -13.69 -7.98
CA ASP A 56 8.43 -15.04 -7.66
C ASP A 56 9.38 -15.06 -6.44
N ILE A 57 8.95 -14.43 -5.35
CA ILE A 57 9.67 -14.42 -4.07
C ILE A 57 8.78 -14.98 -2.95
N SER A 58 9.40 -15.42 -1.85
CA SER A 58 8.64 -15.94 -0.71
C SER A 58 7.80 -14.83 -0.05
N GLU A 59 6.63 -15.19 0.47
CA GLU A 59 5.77 -14.25 1.21
C GLU A 59 6.51 -13.60 2.38
N SER A 60 7.33 -14.37 3.09
CA SER A 60 8.17 -13.86 4.18
C SER A 60 9.18 -12.82 3.69
N ASP A 61 9.81 -13.04 2.55
CA ASP A 61 10.76 -12.08 1.99
C ASP A 61 10.05 -10.80 1.56
N GLY A 62 8.88 -10.89 0.93
CA GLY A 62 8.09 -9.72 0.54
C GLY A 62 7.62 -8.91 1.75
N ILE A 63 7.11 -9.57 2.79
CA ILE A 63 6.71 -8.89 4.03
C ILE A 63 7.92 -8.20 4.67
N ASP A 64 9.02 -8.92 4.85
CA ASP A 64 10.24 -8.37 5.45
C ASP A 64 10.79 -7.19 4.64
N LEU A 65 10.77 -7.31 3.31
CA LEU A 65 11.23 -6.27 2.39
C LEU A 65 10.45 -4.98 2.58
N PHE A 66 9.11 -5.03 2.57
CA PHE A 66 8.29 -3.83 2.72
C PHE A 66 8.32 -3.24 4.14
N LEU A 67 8.45 -4.06 5.18
CA LEU A 67 8.64 -3.58 6.55
C LEU A 67 9.97 -2.82 6.70
N TRP A 68 11.07 -3.36 6.17
CA TRP A 68 12.35 -2.66 6.17
C TRP A 68 12.35 -1.44 5.25
N ALA A 69 11.74 -1.54 4.07
CA ALA A 69 11.57 -0.42 3.15
C ALA A 69 10.80 0.73 3.81
N SER A 70 9.81 0.42 4.66
CA SER A 70 9.13 1.44 5.46
C SER A 70 10.05 2.07 6.51
N LYS A 71 10.82 1.25 7.22
CA LYS A 71 11.80 1.71 8.22
C LYS A 71 12.87 2.64 7.63
N VAL A 72 13.27 2.43 6.37
CA VAL A 72 14.24 3.30 5.66
C VAL A 72 13.56 4.41 4.84
N ASN A 73 12.26 4.66 5.01
CA ASN A 73 11.49 5.71 4.32
C ASN A 73 11.41 5.57 2.79
N LEU A 74 11.50 4.36 2.26
CA LEU A 74 11.11 4.10 0.86
C LEU A 74 9.58 4.09 0.74
N PHE A 75 8.90 3.46 1.70
CA PHE A 75 7.43 3.37 1.76
C PHE A 75 6.89 3.87 3.11
N GLU A 76 5.61 4.23 3.14
CA GLU A 76 4.85 4.47 4.35
C GLU A 76 3.89 3.30 4.55
N MET A 77 4.00 2.62 5.69
CA MET A 77 3.08 1.56 6.10
C MET A 77 1.79 2.18 6.65
N ASN A 78 0.65 1.71 6.16
CA ASN A 78 -0.68 2.15 6.58
C ASN A 78 -1.51 0.95 7.03
N TRP A 79 -2.20 1.11 8.16
CA TRP A 79 -3.31 0.25 8.54
C TRP A 79 -4.56 0.80 7.88
N GLU A 80 -5.20 0.01 7.03
CA GLU A 80 -6.38 0.40 6.28
C GLU A 80 -7.58 -0.39 6.77
N LEU A 81 -8.63 0.32 7.15
CA LEU A 81 -9.92 -0.28 7.48
C LEU A 81 -10.82 -0.31 6.23
N LEU A 82 -11.37 -1.49 5.96
CA LEU A 82 -12.25 -1.73 4.83
C LEU A 82 -13.70 -1.96 5.28
N CYS A 83 -14.63 -1.57 4.43
CA CYS A 83 -16.04 -1.88 4.60
C CYS A 83 -16.29 -3.37 4.30
N PRO A 84 -16.86 -4.16 5.23
CA PRO A 84 -17.17 -5.57 4.98
C PRO A 84 -18.26 -5.78 3.93
N ALA A 85 -19.13 -4.78 3.72
CA ALA A 85 -20.27 -4.90 2.83
C ALA A 85 -19.93 -4.59 1.37
N CYS A 86 -19.04 -3.62 1.13
CA CYS A 86 -18.73 -3.15 -0.22
C CYS A 86 -17.23 -3.12 -0.57
N GLY A 87 -16.33 -3.31 0.40
CA GLY A 87 -14.88 -3.28 0.20
C GLY A 87 -14.27 -1.87 0.12
N ASP A 88 -15.08 -0.83 0.34
CA ASP A 88 -14.61 0.56 0.38
C ASP A 88 -13.56 0.78 1.48
N HIS A 89 -12.53 1.56 1.16
CA HIS A 89 -11.60 2.12 2.12
C HIS A 89 -12.32 3.18 2.95
N ILE A 90 -12.36 2.96 4.25
CA ILE A 90 -13.04 3.88 5.17
C ILE A 90 -12.05 4.83 5.81
N GLN A 91 -10.94 4.30 6.31
CA GLN A 91 -9.96 5.10 7.04
C GLN A 91 -8.58 4.46 7.05
N SER A 92 -7.55 5.30 6.96
CA SER A 92 -6.14 4.94 7.13
C SER A 92 -5.64 5.40 8.49
N PHE A 93 -4.86 4.57 9.17
CA PHE A 93 -4.25 4.89 10.46
C PHE A 93 -2.76 4.55 10.49
N ARG A 94 -1.97 5.36 11.18
CA ARG A 94 -0.55 5.05 11.46
C ARG A 94 -0.38 4.08 12.62
N HIS A 95 -1.30 4.09 13.57
CA HIS A 95 -1.28 3.26 14.76
C HIS A 95 -2.64 2.61 14.97
N LEU A 96 -2.66 1.31 15.21
CA LEU A 96 -3.92 0.55 15.35
C LEU A 96 -4.75 0.99 16.56
N ASN A 97 -4.10 1.53 17.61
CA ASN A 97 -4.77 2.03 18.81
C ASN A 97 -5.61 3.30 18.60
N THR A 98 -5.59 3.90 17.41
CA THR A 98 -6.45 5.06 17.07
C THR A 98 -7.77 4.67 16.41
N MET A 99 -8.02 3.38 16.26
CA MET A 99 -9.25 2.85 15.66
C MET A 99 -10.46 3.06 16.58
N GLN A 100 -11.62 3.31 15.99
CA GLN A 100 -12.90 3.44 16.70
C GLN A 100 -13.72 2.16 16.61
N ASP A 101 -14.47 1.85 17.66
CA ASP A 101 -15.32 0.64 17.73
C ASP A 101 -16.50 0.68 16.75
N LYS A 102 -16.89 1.85 16.26
CA LYS A 102 -18.00 2.02 15.30
C LYS A 102 -17.50 2.57 13.99
N ILE A 103 -17.97 1.95 12.91
CA ILE A 103 -17.61 2.26 11.55
C ILE A 103 -18.88 2.64 10.79
N PHE A 104 -18.81 3.75 10.07
CA PHE A 104 -19.83 4.15 9.11
C PHE A 104 -19.20 4.26 7.72
N CYS A 105 -19.74 3.52 6.75
CA CYS A 105 -19.30 3.62 5.35
C CYS A 105 -20.16 4.64 4.61
N SER A 106 -19.56 5.71 4.08
CA SER A 106 -20.27 6.74 3.33
C SER A 106 -20.78 6.25 1.98
N LEU A 107 -20.18 5.20 1.42
CA LEU A 107 -20.55 4.65 0.11
C LEU A 107 -21.83 3.80 0.16
N CYS A 108 -21.87 2.77 1.02
CA CYS A 108 -23.02 1.87 1.12
C CYS A 108 -23.95 2.18 2.31
N GLN A 109 -23.58 3.14 3.16
CA GLN A 109 -24.35 3.59 4.32
C GLN A 109 -24.57 2.51 5.40
N CYS A 110 -23.77 1.44 5.42
CA CYS A 110 -23.82 0.50 6.52
C CYS A 110 -23.10 1.04 7.77
N GLU A 111 -23.69 0.80 8.94
CA GLU A 111 -23.03 0.96 10.24
C GLU A 111 -22.65 -0.43 10.76
N GLN A 112 -21.41 -0.59 11.21
CA GLN A 112 -20.92 -1.84 11.80
C GLN A 112 -20.07 -1.56 13.03
N THR A 113 -20.09 -2.49 13.98
CA THR A 113 -19.11 -2.50 15.07
C THR A 113 -17.83 -3.14 14.55
N ALA A 114 -16.72 -2.42 14.59
CA ALA A 114 -15.42 -2.97 14.27
C ALA A 114 -14.94 -3.90 15.39
N ALA A 115 -14.53 -5.11 15.06
CA ALA A 115 -13.52 -5.80 15.85
C ALA A 115 -12.13 -5.39 15.32
N LEU A 116 -11.16 -5.30 16.23
CA LEU A 116 -9.81 -4.77 15.96
C LEU A 116 -8.99 -5.59 14.95
N ASP A 117 -9.42 -6.82 14.66
CA ASP A 117 -8.82 -7.78 13.74
C ASP A 117 -9.67 -8.06 12.49
N ASP A 118 -10.89 -7.52 12.44
CA ASP A 118 -11.82 -7.75 11.34
C ASP A 118 -11.72 -6.64 10.29
N TRP A 119 -11.54 -7.04 9.03
CA TRP A 119 -11.56 -6.15 7.84
C TRP A 119 -10.46 -5.07 7.79
N ILE A 120 -9.31 -5.36 8.40
CA ILE A 120 -8.12 -4.52 8.34
C ILE A 120 -7.10 -5.15 7.40
N GLN A 121 -6.42 -4.31 6.62
CA GLN A 121 -5.27 -4.71 5.83
C GLN A 121 -4.07 -3.79 6.13
N VAL A 122 -2.87 -4.33 5.94
CA VAL A 122 -1.63 -3.54 5.94
C VAL A 122 -1.26 -3.26 4.50
N THR A 123 -1.00 -1.99 4.18
CA THR A 123 -0.55 -1.59 2.85
C THR A 123 0.65 -0.66 2.94
N PHE A 124 1.38 -0.55 1.83
CA PHE A 124 2.57 0.29 1.74
C PHE A 124 2.41 1.27 0.58
N THR A 125 2.51 2.57 0.85
CA THR A 125 2.45 3.60 -0.21
C THR A 125 3.83 4.23 -0.36
N ILE A 126 4.31 4.42 -1.59
CA ILE A 126 5.63 5.02 -1.82
C ILE A 126 5.74 6.37 -1.10
N ASN A 127 6.90 6.65 -0.51
CA ASN A 127 7.13 7.93 0.15
C ASN A 127 7.20 9.06 -0.90
N SER A 128 6.42 10.14 -0.71
CA SER A 128 6.35 11.26 -1.65
C SER A 128 7.68 11.98 -1.87
N LYS A 129 8.64 11.88 -0.93
CA LYS A 129 10.00 12.40 -1.09
C LYS A 129 10.87 11.57 -2.03
N ILE A 130 10.54 10.29 -2.21
CA ILE A 130 11.20 9.38 -3.15
C ILE A 130 10.60 9.54 -4.54
N ARG A 131 9.28 9.42 -4.63
CA ARG A 131 8.53 9.57 -5.87
C ARG A 131 7.13 10.07 -5.52
N HIS A 132 6.78 11.24 -6.04
CA HIS A 132 5.41 11.75 -5.90
C HIS A 132 4.49 10.99 -6.86
N ILE A 133 3.36 10.50 -6.36
CA ILE A 133 2.31 9.84 -7.14
C ILE A 133 0.99 10.59 -6.98
N ARG A 134 0.08 10.47 -7.96
CA ARG A 134 -1.22 11.18 -7.93
C ARG A 134 -2.04 10.95 -6.65
N PHE A 135 -1.89 9.80 -6.01
CA PHE A 135 -2.62 9.42 -4.80
C PHE A 135 -2.15 10.11 -3.51
N HIS A 136 -1.02 10.84 -3.54
CA HIS A 136 -0.61 11.70 -2.41
C HIS A 136 -1.50 12.94 -2.26
N GLN A 137 -2.29 13.29 -3.29
CA GLN A 137 -3.20 14.43 -3.34
C GLN A 137 -4.56 13.98 -3.89
N PRO A 138 -5.35 13.22 -3.10
CA PRO A 138 -6.62 12.64 -3.57
C PRO A 138 -7.63 13.68 -4.07
N GLU A 139 -7.56 14.93 -3.58
CA GLU A 139 -8.38 16.06 -4.02
C GLU A 139 -8.17 16.45 -5.49
N ASN A 140 -7.05 16.04 -6.09
CA ASN A 140 -6.71 16.34 -7.49
C ASN A 140 -7.05 15.17 -8.45
N LEU A 141 -7.55 14.05 -7.94
CA LEU A 141 -7.93 12.90 -8.75
C LEU A 141 -9.17 13.19 -9.57
N SER A 142 -9.26 12.61 -10.77
CA SER A 142 -10.54 12.58 -11.49
C SER A 142 -11.57 11.77 -10.69
N ILE A 143 -12.86 12.01 -10.94
CA ILE A 143 -13.95 11.29 -10.26
C ILE A 143 -13.78 9.77 -10.39
N ASN A 144 -13.39 9.28 -11.57
CA ASN A 144 -13.17 7.85 -11.79
C ASN A 144 -11.99 7.30 -10.98
N GLU A 145 -10.87 8.03 -10.91
CA GLU A 145 -9.72 7.60 -10.10
C GLU A 145 -10.04 7.64 -8.62
N PHE A 146 -10.74 8.68 -8.16
CA PHE A 146 -11.17 8.80 -6.78
C PHE A 146 -12.10 7.65 -6.39
N ILE A 147 -13.15 7.40 -7.16
CA ILE A 147 -14.14 6.36 -6.86
C ILE A 147 -13.56 4.95 -7.00
N PHE A 148 -12.80 4.65 -8.06
CA PHE A 148 -12.42 3.26 -8.35
C PHE A 148 -10.99 2.88 -7.94
N GLN A 149 -10.07 3.84 -7.81
CA GLN A 149 -8.66 3.56 -7.47
C GLN A 149 -8.29 4.05 -6.07
N TYR A 150 -8.91 5.12 -5.57
CA TYR A 150 -8.64 5.63 -4.23
C TYR A 150 -9.53 4.97 -3.17
N HIS A 151 -10.83 4.84 -3.42
CA HIS A 151 -11.75 4.16 -2.50
C HIS A 151 -11.59 2.63 -2.48
N PHE A 152 -11.13 2.02 -3.57
CA PHE A 152 -10.93 0.57 -3.64
C PHE A 152 -9.48 0.19 -3.84
N THR A 153 -9.10 -0.95 -3.28
CA THR A 153 -7.76 -1.50 -3.42
C THR A 153 -7.68 -2.32 -4.69
N ARG A 154 -6.49 -2.41 -5.27
CA ARG A 154 -6.26 -3.19 -6.49
C ARG A 154 -6.46 -4.71 -6.28
N ASP A 155 -6.51 -5.13 -5.02
CA ASP A 155 -6.68 -6.51 -4.61
C ASP A 155 -8.12 -6.82 -4.19
N ALA A 156 -9.05 -5.88 -4.35
CA ALA A 156 -10.46 -6.11 -4.09
C ALA A 156 -10.95 -7.29 -4.93
N LYS A 157 -11.42 -8.33 -4.24
CA LYS A 157 -12.04 -9.50 -4.86
C LYS A 157 -13.52 -9.52 -4.52
N ALA A 158 -14.34 -9.85 -5.51
CA ALA A 158 -15.71 -10.26 -5.22
C ALA A 158 -15.65 -11.54 -4.37
N TYR A 159 -16.45 -11.60 -3.31
CA TYR A 159 -16.61 -12.82 -2.53
C TYR A 159 -17.18 -13.94 -3.42
N GLU A 160 -16.57 -15.13 -3.41
CA GLU A 160 -17.13 -16.30 -4.09
C GLU A 160 -18.45 -16.67 -3.41
N GLY A 161 -19.58 -16.37 -4.07
CA GLY A 161 -20.92 -16.50 -3.50
C GLY A 161 -21.56 -15.17 -3.07
N GLY A 162 -21.07 -14.02 -3.57
CA GLY A 162 -21.83 -12.77 -3.55
C GLY A 162 -23.24 -12.93 -4.16
N PRO A 163 -24.17 -11.99 -3.90
CA PRO A 163 -25.57 -12.15 -4.30
C PRO A 163 -25.77 -12.53 -5.77
#